data_AF-A0A8H4UWD3-F1
#
_entry.id   AF-A0A8H4UWD3-F1
#
_cell.length_a   1.000
_cell.length_b   1.000
_cell.length_c   1.000
_cell.angle_alpha   90.00
_cell.angle_beta   90.00
_cell.angle_gamma   90.00
#
_symmetry.space_group_name_H-M   'P 1'
#
loop_
_entity.id
_entity.type
_entity.pdbx_description
1 polymer ?
#
loop_
_entity_poly.entity_id
_entity_poly.type
_entity_poly.pdbx_seq_one_letter_code
_entity_poly.pdbx_strand_id
1 'polypeptide(L)'
;MNMTKATGGTDGTTLLSTSLSSITTSSGASQDGDQTSDSNWPVIIHAVVLSVAFIIIMPGGAIFLRLIPASVRWHWVNQTIATILVCIGGVIGLWLSTMYNRSSSYNSAHQILGIICVIAVLAQWFVGFWHHYQYKKHRMPTKFGAIHLHMGRIILIFAIVVGAIGLSWSYVKTSIIIAYVVIAGVIVAIVLVLSVLKRHTSASFSFLQTKGSDRSLNAEESYDNIEDPFSNRHEYRPYESNTPLASYPHRDDSR
;
A
#
# COMPACT_ATOMS: atom_id res chain seq x y z
N MET A 1 19.29 -26.65 37.48
CA MET A 1 19.47 -25.37 38.19
C MET A 1 19.11 -25.59 39.65
N ASN A 2 20.06 -25.46 40.58
CA ASN A 2 19.84 -25.66 42.01
C ASN A 2 20.24 -24.36 42.71
N MET A 3 19.30 -23.72 43.42
CA MET A 3 19.54 -22.49 44.17
C MET A 3 19.51 -22.82 45.66
N THR A 4 20.68 -23.09 46.22
CA THR A 4 20.83 -23.30 47.66
C THR A 4 21.96 -22.44 48.22
N LYS A 5 21.60 -21.63 49.23
CA LYS A 5 22.49 -20.92 50.16
C LYS A 5 23.22 -19.66 49.64
N ALA A 6 22.49 -18.53 49.67
CA ALA A 6 23.10 -17.23 49.92
C ALA A 6 22.93 -16.91 51.43
N THR A 7 24.03 -16.72 52.14
CA THR A 7 24.03 -16.30 53.55
C THR A 7 24.91 -15.06 53.64
N GLY A 8 24.29 -13.89 53.82
CA GLY A 8 25.02 -12.64 54.01
C GLY A 8 25.58 -12.55 55.42
N GLY A 9 26.90 -12.36 55.54
CA GLY A 9 27.56 -11.96 56.79
C GLY A 9 27.84 -10.47 56.78
N THR A 10 27.36 -9.74 57.78
CA THR A 10 27.59 -8.30 57.96
C THR A 10 28.26 -8.05 59.31
N ASP A 11 29.56 -7.80 59.26
CA ASP A 11 30.45 -7.25 60.30
C ASP A 11 31.70 -6.68 59.58
N GLY A 12 32.39 -5.64 60.05
CA GLY A 12 32.05 -4.73 61.15
C GLY A 12 33.25 -3.85 61.53
N THR A 13 33.15 -2.52 61.38
CA THR A 13 34.18 -1.49 61.71
C THR A 13 35.48 -1.54 60.87
N THR A 14 36.27 -0.47 60.62
CA THR A 14 36.23 0.98 60.96
C THR A 14 37.03 1.82 59.93
N LEU A 15 36.49 2.99 59.56
CA LEU A 15 37.17 4.27 59.22
C LEU A 15 38.38 4.32 58.25
N LEU A 16 38.16 4.82 57.02
CA LEU A 16 38.86 6.04 56.53
C LEU A 16 38.10 6.68 55.36
N SER A 17 37.82 7.98 55.45
CA SER A 17 37.15 8.73 54.38
C SER A 17 38.15 9.27 53.35
N THR A 18 38.00 8.90 52.08
CA THR A 18 38.22 9.77 50.91
C THR A 18 37.58 9.11 49.69
N SER A 19 36.89 9.89 48.87
CA SER A 19 36.11 9.43 47.71
C SER A 19 36.94 8.68 46.67
N LEU A 20 36.67 7.38 46.50
CA LEU A 20 37.01 6.66 45.28
C LEU A 20 35.90 5.66 44.93
N SER A 21 35.58 5.57 43.65
CA SER A 21 34.43 4.83 43.10
C SER A 21 34.37 3.38 43.58
N SER A 22 33.15 2.90 43.86
CA SER A 22 32.86 1.50 44.21
C SER A 22 33.19 0.55 43.06
N ILE A 23 34.46 0.18 42.93
CA ILE A 23 34.90 -0.97 42.14
C ILE A 23 34.49 -2.23 42.90
N THR A 24 33.27 -2.70 42.62
CA THR A 24 32.84 -4.05 43.01
C THR A 24 33.42 -5.03 41.99
N THR A 25 34.70 -5.38 42.14
CA THR A 25 35.34 -6.46 41.36
C THR A 25 34.70 -7.79 41.73
N SER A 26 33.73 -8.23 40.93
CA SER A 26 33.13 -9.57 40.99
C SER A 26 34.09 -10.61 40.40
N SER A 27 35.18 -10.89 41.11
CA SER A 27 36.26 -11.82 40.72
C SER A 27 35.86 -13.29 40.84
N GLY A 28 34.76 -13.68 40.18
CA GLY A 28 34.19 -15.03 40.26
C GLY A 28 33.39 -15.50 39.04
N ALA A 29 33.30 -14.68 37.98
CA ALA A 29 32.67 -15.07 36.72
C ALA A 29 33.73 -15.48 35.69
N SER A 30 34.31 -16.67 35.84
CA SER A 30 35.02 -17.33 34.75
C SER A 30 34.00 -17.72 33.68
N GLN A 31 33.99 -16.97 32.57
CA GLN A 31 33.10 -17.21 31.44
C GLN A 31 33.61 -18.41 30.61
N ASP A 32 33.48 -19.61 31.18
CA ASP A 32 33.77 -20.88 30.52
C ASP A 32 32.57 -21.26 29.63
N GLY A 33 32.56 -20.67 28.44
CA GLY A 33 31.53 -20.84 27.43
C GLY A 33 31.93 -20.08 26.19
N ASP A 34 32.00 -20.78 25.06
CA ASP A 34 32.29 -20.20 23.76
C ASP A 34 31.36 -19.01 23.51
N GLN A 35 31.92 -17.83 23.27
CA GLN A 35 31.19 -16.59 23.03
C GLN A 35 30.66 -16.60 21.59
N THR A 36 29.77 -17.54 21.30
CA THR A 36 29.05 -17.61 20.03
C THR A 36 28.33 -16.29 19.83
N SER A 37 28.81 -15.49 18.87
CA SER A 37 28.18 -14.22 18.54
C SER A 37 26.80 -14.49 17.97
N ASP A 38 25.76 -14.37 18.82
CA ASP A 38 24.36 -14.51 18.45
C ASP A 38 24.03 -13.53 17.31
N SER A 39 24.11 -14.03 16.08
CA SER A 39 24.12 -13.18 14.90
C SER A 39 22.71 -12.70 14.60
N ASN A 40 22.38 -11.49 15.03
CA ASN A 40 21.09 -10.81 14.81
C ASN A 40 20.76 -10.52 13.33
N TRP A 41 21.54 -11.03 12.38
CA TRP A 41 21.39 -10.80 10.94
C TRP A 41 19.99 -11.17 10.39
N PRO A 42 19.33 -12.27 10.80
CA PRO A 42 17.95 -12.57 10.38
C PRO A 42 16.93 -11.47 10.75
N VAL A 43 17.11 -10.81 11.91
CA VAL A 43 16.28 -9.66 12.34
C VAL A 43 16.48 -8.47 11.41
N ILE A 44 17.74 -8.21 11.03
CA ILE A 44 18.09 -7.14 10.10
C ILE A 44 17.48 -7.41 8.72
N ILE A 45 17.57 -8.63 8.18
CA ILE A 45 16.94 -8.98 6.89
C ILE A 45 15.43 -8.78 6.95
N HIS A 46 14.76 -9.31 7.98
CA HIS A 46 13.31 -9.15 8.16
C HIS A 46 12.90 -7.68 8.13
N ALA A 47 13.55 -6.85 8.94
CA ALA A 47 13.26 -5.41 9.02
C ALA A 47 13.53 -4.68 7.69
N VAL A 48 14.65 -4.97 7.02
CA VAL A 48 15.03 -4.32 5.75
C VAL A 48 14.11 -4.74 4.61
N VAL A 49 13.86 -6.04 4.42
CA VAL A 49 13.01 -6.55 3.33
C VAL A 49 11.59 -6.02 3.45
N LEU A 50 11.00 -6.05 4.64
CA LEU A 50 9.66 -5.51 4.85
C LEU A 50 9.62 -3.98 4.70
N SER A 51 10.63 -3.25 5.21
CA SER A 51 10.70 -1.79 5.03
C SER A 51 10.78 -1.41 3.55
N VAL A 52 11.64 -2.06 2.76
CA VAL A 52 11.76 -1.81 1.31
C VAL A 52 10.45 -2.16 0.59
N ALA A 53 9.82 -3.29 0.93
CA ALA A 53 8.56 -3.70 0.31
C ALA A 53 7.40 -2.73 0.59
N PHE A 54 7.21 -2.32 1.86
CA PHE A 54 6.10 -1.47 2.29
C PHE A 54 6.30 0.03 2.05
N ILE A 55 7.53 0.54 2.12
CA ILE A 55 7.83 1.98 1.96
C ILE A 55 8.14 2.32 0.50
N ILE A 56 8.89 1.47 -0.22
CA ILE A 56 9.39 1.81 -1.55
C ILE A 56 8.55 1.12 -2.63
N ILE A 57 8.51 -0.22 -2.62
CA ILE A 57 8.00 -0.98 -3.77
C ILE A 57 6.47 -0.90 -3.87
N MET A 58 5.70 -1.22 -2.81
CA MET A 58 4.24 -1.13 -2.86
C MET A 58 3.73 0.30 -3.18
N PRO A 59 4.21 1.36 -2.50
CA PRO A 59 3.82 2.73 -2.78
C PRO A 59 4.24 3.21 -4.18
N GLY A 60 5.48 2.93 -4.60
CA GLY A 60 5.96 3.20 -5.97
C GLY A 60 5.06 2.55 -7.02
N GLY A 61 4.68 1.29 -6.78
CA GLY A 61 3.63 0.54 -7.47
C GLY A 61 2.36 1.34 -7.74
N ALA A 62 1.87 2.03 -6.72
CA ALA A 62 0.64 2.80 -6.79
C ALA A 62 0.87 4.23 -7.34
N ILE A 63 2.01 4.86 -7.06
CA ILE A 63 2.35 6.21 -7.55
C ILE A 63 2.51 6.18 -9.07
N PHE A 64 3.27 5.23 -9.62
CA PHE A 64 3.51 5.13 -11.07
C PHE A 64 2.21 4.96 -11.87
N LEU A 65 1.26 4.16 -11.37
CA LEU A 65 -0.07 3.99 -11.96
C LEU A 65 -0.89 5.30 -12.03
N ARG A 66 -0.62 6.26 -11.13
CA ARG A 66 -1.27 7.58 -11.12
C ARG A 66 -0.57 8.56 -12.07
N LEU A 67 0.76 8.47 -12.21
CA LEU A 67 1.55 9.28 -13.14
C LEU A 67 1.37 8.84 -14.60
N ILE A 68 1.32 7.53 -14.86
CA ILE A 68 1.20 6.93 -16.19
C ILE A 68 -0.03 6.01 -16.21
N PRO A 69 -1.23 6.51 -16.55
CA PRO A 69 -2.48 5.74 -16.42
C PRO A 69 -2.55 4.48 -17.30
N ALA A 70 -1.74 4.38 -18.35
CA ALA A 70 -1.62 3.17 -19.17
C ALA A 70 -0.78 2.04 -18.52
N SER A 71 -0.11 2.28 -17.39
CA SER A 71 0.88 1.37 -16.80
C SER A 71 0.28 0.23 -15.95
N VAL A 72 -0.96 -0.20 -16.21
CA VAL A 72 -1.65 -1.21 -15.36
C VAL A 72 -0.89 -2.53 -15.30
N ARG A 73 -0.23 -2.94 -16.39
CA ARG A 73 0.67 -4.11 -16.42
C ARG A 73 1.86 -3.96 -15.47
N TRP A 74 2.47 -2.78 -15.44
CA TRP A 74 3.60 -2.50 -14.54
C TRP A 74 3.15 -2.50 -13.08
N HIS A 75 1.98 -1.91 -12.78
CA HIS A 75 1.39 -1.97 -11.45
C HIS A 75 1.20 -3.42 -10.98
N TRP A 76 0.60 -4.28 -11.81
CA TRP A 76 0.44 -5.70 -11.52
C TRP A 76 1.77 -6.41 -11.19
N VAL A 77 2.80 -6.23 -12.02
CA VAL A 77 4.12 -6.85 -11.82
C VAL A 77 4.76 -6.34 -10.53
N ASN A 78 4.79 -5.01 -10.32
CA ASN A 78 5.36 -4.41 -9.12
C ASN A 78 4.65 -4.88 -7.85
N GLN A 79 3.30 -4.89 -7.81
CA GLN A 79 2.55 -5.36 -6.64
C GLN A 79 2.82 -6.85 -6.37
N THR A 80 2.99 -7.67 -7.41
CA THR A 80 3.34 -9.08 -7.26
C THR A 80 4.74 -9.25 -6.64
N ILE A 81 5.74 -8.49 -7.10
CA ILE A 81 7.09 -8.47 -6.52
C ILE A 81 7.04 -8.01 -5.05
N ALA A 82 6.29 -6.95 -4.75
CA ALA A 82 6.13 -6.46 -3.39
C ALA A 82 5.48 -7.50 -2.46
N THR A 83 4.40 -8.16 -2.91
CA THR A 83 3.75 -9.24 -2.15
C THR A 83 4.71 -10.42 -1.89
N ILE A 84 5.53 -10.81 -2.88
CA ILE A 84 6.54 -11.87 -2.70
C ILE A 84 7.55 -11.48 -1.60
N LEU A 85 8.06 -10.25 -1.62
CA LEU A 85 8.98 -9.75 -0.58
C LEU A 85 8.31 -9.66 0.80
N VAL A 86 7.03 -9.26 0.88
CA VAL A 86 6.24 -9.29 2.12
C VAL A 86 6.10 -10.74 2.64
N CYS A 87 5.86 -11.72 1.77
CA CYS A 87 5.82 -13.12 2.16
C CYS A 87 7.17 -13.64 2.65
N ILE A 88 8.28 -13.31 1.96
CA ILE A 88 9.64 -13.69 2.39
C ILE A 88 9.95 -13.09 3.77
N GLY A 89 9.75 -11.78 3.94
CA GLY A 89 9.95 -11.13 5.23
C GLY A 89 9.04 -11.68 6.33
N GLY A 90 7.78 -11.99 6.00
CA GLY A 90 6.82 -12.64 6.90
C GLY A 90 7.25 -14.03 7.35
N VAL A 91 7.74 -14.88 6.45
CA VAL A 91 8.26 -16.21 6.77
C VAL A 91 9.50 -16.11 7.68
N ILE A 92 10.41 -15.17 7.41
CA ILE A 92 11.55 -14.90 8.30
C ILE A 92 11.04 -14.45 9.69
N GLY A 93 10.05 -13.55 9.75
CA GLY A 93 9.47 -13.09 11.02
C GLY A 93 8.80 -14.22 11.83
N LEU A 94 8.10 -15.14 11.16
CA LEU A 94 7.54 -16.34 11.77
C LEU A 94 8.64 -17.26 12.31
N TRP A 95 9.72 -17.48 11.56
CA TRP A 95 10.87 -18.27 12.02
C TRP A 95 11.61 -17.61 13.20
N LEU A 96 11.75 -16.28 13.22
CA LEU A 96 12.25 -15.56 14.39
C LEU A 96 11.38 -15.76 15.62
N SER A 97 10.05 -15.79 15.45
CA SER A 97 9.12 -15.91 16.57
C SER A 97 9.20 -17.26 17.30
N THR A 98 9.68 -18.32 16.66
CA THR A 98 9.92 -19.61 17.33
C THR A 98 11.24 -19.64 18.10
N MET A 99 12.20 -18.79 17.73
CA MET A 99 13.53 -18.73 18.36
C MET A 99 13.57 -17.78 19.57
N TYR A 100 12.92 -16.62 19.48
CA TYR A 100 13.02 -15.55 20.49
C TYR A 100 11.82 -15.48 21.44
N ASN A 101 11.42 -16.62 22.01
CA ASN A 101 10.31 -16.70 22.99
C ASN A 101 10.71 -16.24 24.42
N ARG A 102 11.58 -15.23 24.55
CA ARG A 102 12.09 -14.69 25.83
C ARG A 102 11.65 -13.25 26.06
N SER A 103 10.48 -13.06 26.70
CA SER A 103 10.31 -12.29 27.95
C SER A 103 8.83 -12.07 28.27
N SER A 104 8.52 -11.92 29.56
CA SER A 104 7.17 -11.83 30.12
C SER A 104 6.26 -10.77 29.49
N SER A 105 5.02 -11.17 29.24
CA SER A 105 3.85 -10.30 29.07
C SER A 105 3.86 -9.35 27.86
N TYR A 106 4.00 -9.88 26.64
CA TYR A 106 2.94 -9.83 25.62
C TYR A 106 3.25 -10.87 24.53
N ASN A 107 2.33 -11.80 24.27
CA ASN A 107 2.43 -12.67 23.09
C ASN A 107 2.33 -11.77 21.85
N SER A 108 3.42 -11.67 21.08
CA SER A 108 3.86 -10.39 20.50
C SER A 108 2.79 -9.65 19.69
N ALA A 109 2.43 -8.43 20.11
CA ALA A 109 1.50 -7.58 19.37
C ALA A 109 2.01 -7.30 17.94
N HIS A 110 3.31 -7.10 17.77
CA HIS A 110 3.93 -6.98 16.45
C HIS A 110 3.75 -8.26 15.61
N GLN A 111 3.93 -9.45 16.19
CA GLN A 111 3.76 -10.74 15.50
C GLN A 111 2.31 -10.95 15.06
N ILE A 112 1.33 -10.74 15.94
CA ILE A 112 -0.09 -10.92 15.64
C ILE A 112 -0.52 -9.95 14.53
N LEU A 113 -0.20 -8.66 14.69
CA LEU A 113 -0.53 -7.65 13.69
C LEU A 113 0.24 -7.85 12.37
N GLY A 114 1.47 -8.37 12.43
CA GLY A 114 2.29 -8.75 11.28
C GLY A 114 1.67 -9.88 10.46
N ILE A 115 1.20 -10.94 11.12
CA ILE A 115 0.48 -12.05 10.46
C ILE A 115 -0.81 -11.53 9.80
N ILE A 116 -1.60 -10.73 10.52
CA ILE A 116 -2.81 -10.08 9.97
C ILE A 116 -2.45 -9.20 8.76
N CYS A 117 -1.33 -8.46 8.81
CA CYS A 117 -0.86 -7.62 7.71
C CYS A 117 -0.46 -8.44 6.47
N VAL A 118 0.25 -9.56 6.64
CA VAL A 118 0.62 -10.46 5.53
C VAL A 118 -0.63 -11.06 4.89
N ILE A 119 -1.59 -11.54 5.69
CA ILE A 119 -2.88 -12.06 5.20
C ILE A 119 -3.65 -10.97 4.45
N ALA A 120 -3.68 -9.74 4.97
CA ALA A 120 -4.35 -8.61 4.32
C ALA A 120 -3.70 -8.23 2.97
N VAL A 121 -2.35 -8.25 2.88
CA VAL A 121 -1.61 -8.03 1.62
C VAL A 121 -1.91 -9.13 0.60
N LEU A 122 -1.97 -10.40 1.02
CA LEU A 122 -2.37 -11.51 0.15
C LEU A 122 -3.81 -11.34 -0.35
N ALA A 123 -4.77 -11.05 0.54
CA ALA A 123 -6.15 -10.76 0.17
C ALA A 123 -6.25 -9.57 -0.81
N GLN A 124 -5.48 -8.51 -0.58
CA GLN A 124 -5.39 -7.34 -1.46
C GLN A 124 -4.85 -7.69 -2.85
N TRP A 125 -3.87 -8.59 -2.94
CA TRP A 125 -3.35 -9.09 -4.21
C TRP A 125 -4.39 -9.93 -4.96
N PHE A 126 -5.10 -10.85 -4.28
CA PHE A 126 -6.16 -11.67 -4.90
C PHE A 126 -7.36 -10.83 -5.37
N VAL A 127 -7.84 -9.87 -4.57
CA VAL A 127 -8.89 -8.92 -5.01
C VAL A 127 -8.38 -8.00 -6.13
N GLY A 128 -7.07 -7.67 -6.10
CA GLY A 128 -6.34 -7.01 -7.19
C GLY A 128 -6.43 -7.78 -8.51
N PHE A 129 -6.06 -9.06 -8.49
CA PHE A 129 -6.16 -9.95 -9.64
C PHE A 129 -7.60 -10.08 -10.15
N TRP A 130 -8.53 -10.38 -9.24
CA TRP A 130 -9.92 -10.67 -9.61
C TRP A 130 -10.61 -9.46 -10.24
N HIS A 131 -10.46 -8.27 -9.67
CA HIS A 131 -11.07 -7.07 -10.26
C HIS A 131 -10.46 -6.73 -11.63
N HIS A 132 -9.17 -6.95 -11.83
CA HIS A 132 -8.50 -6.69 -13.10
C HIS A 132 -8.89 -7.72 -14.18
N TYR A 133 -8.99 -9.01 -13.82
CA TYR A 133 -9.52 -10.06 -14.68
C TYR A 133 -10.95 -9.73 -15.15
N GLN A 134 -11.84 -9.40 -14.20
CA GLN A 134 -13.22 -9.03 -14.50
C GLN A 134 -13.32 -7.74 -15.32
N TYR A 135 -12.48 -6.73 -15.06
CA TYR A 135 -12.40 -5.52 -15.87
C TYR A 135 -11.94 -5.81 -17.31
N LYS A 136 -10.95 -6.70 -17.50
CA LYS A 136 -10.50 -7.11 -18.83
C LYS A 136 -11.60 -7.85 -19.61
N LYS A 137 -12.40 -8.68 -18.92
CA LYS A 137 -13.50 -9.46 -19.52
C LYS A 137 -14.72 -8.61 -19.86
N HIS A 138 -15.14 -7.73 -18.96
CA HIS A 138 -16.41 -7.00 -19.07
C HIS A 138 -16.27 -5.53 -19.48
N ARG A 139 -15.06 -4.95 -19.42
CA ARG A 139 -14.76 -3.51 -19.67
C ARG A 139 -15.55 -2.52 -18.80
N MET A 140 -16.19 -3.00 -17.74
CA MET A 140 -16.99 -2.21 -16.81
C MET A 140 -16.31 -2.09 -15.43
N PRO A 141 -16.51 -0.97 -14.70
CA PRO A 141 -16.04 -0.84 -13.32
C PRO A 141 -16.68 -1.90 -12.43
N THR A 142 -15.88 -2.52 -11.54
CA THR A 142 -16.34 -3.60 -10.66
C THR A 142 -16.36 -3.15 -9.20
N LYS A 143 -17.30 -3.68 -8.40
CA LYS A 143 -17.36 -3.44 -6.95
C LYS A 143 -16.03 -3.82 -6.26
N PHE A 144 -15.37 -4.88 -6.72
CA PHE A 144 -14.04 -5.31 -6.27
C PHE A 144 -12.95 -4.26 -6.49
N GLY A 145 -13.02 -3.45 -7.56
CA GLY A 145 -12.07 -2.36 -7.79
C GLY A 145 -12.17 -1.25 -6.74
N ALA A 146 -13.38 -0.93 -6.29
CA ALA A 146 -13.59 -0.01 -5.17
C ALA A 146 -13.05 -0.58 -3.85
N ILE A 147 -13.37 -1.85 -3.55
CA ILE A 147 -12.87 -2.56 -2.35
C ILE A 147 -11.34 -2.57 -2.34
N HIS A 148 -10.69 -3.01 -3.43
CA HIS A 148 -9.24 -3.03 -3.57
C HIS A 148 -8.60 -1.65 -3.34
N LEU A 149 -9.19 -0.59 -3.91
CA LEU A 149 -8.67 0.78 -3.80
C LEU A 149 -8.80 1.37 -2.38
N HIS A 150 -9.83 0.98 -1.62
CA HIS A 150 -10.01 1.42 -0.23
C HIS A 150 -9.18 0.55 0.74
N MET A 151 -9.22 -0.78 0.59
CA MET A 151 -8.48 -1.73 1.42
C MET A 151 -6.96 -1.53 1.33
N GLY A 152 -6.41 -1.26 0.13
CA GLY A 152 -4.99 -0.99 -0.04
C GLY A 152 -4.47 0.24 0.72
N ARG A 153 -5.32 1.25 0.96
CA ARG A 153 -4.95 2.45 1.75
C ARG A 153 -4.85 2.11 3.23
N ILE A 154 -5.82 1.33 3.72
CA ILE A 154 -5.87 0.86 5.11
C ILE A 154 -4.65 -0.03 5.38
N ILE A 155 -4.34 -0.96 4.47
CA ILE A 155 -3.17 -1.85 4.57
C ILE A 155 -1.86 -1.07 4.62
N LEU A 156 -1.67 -0.05 3.77
CA LEU A 156 -0.45 0.77 3.79
C LEU A 156 -0.25 1.49 5.14
N ILE A 157 -1.31 2.11 5.68
CA ILE A 157 -1.24 2.78 6.99
C ILE A 157 -0.96 1.76 8.09
N PHE A 158 -1.68 0.64 8.08
CA PHE A 158 -1.53 -0.44 9.06
C PHE A 158 -0.11 -1.02 9.06
N ALA A 159 0.45 -1.31 7.89
CA ALA A 159 1.79 -1.86 7.76
C ALA A 159 2.89 -0.96 8.35
N ILE A 160 2.76 0.37 8.21
CA ILE A 160 3.71 1.33 8.80
C ILE A 160 3.61 1.32 10.33
N VAL A 161 2.40 1.26 10.88
CA VAL A 161 2.20 1.14 12.34
C VAL A 161 2.82 -0.17 12.85
N VAL A 162 2.57 -1.29 12.18
CA VAL A 162 3.15 -2.60 12.53
C VAL A 162 4.68 -2.59 12.45
N GLY A 163 5.26 -1.97 11.42
CA GLY A 163 6.71 -1.83 11.27
C GLY A 163 7.35 -0.92 12.33
N ALA A 164 6.70 0.19 12.68
CA ALA A 164 7.15 1.09 13.74
C ALA A 164 7.13 0.41 15.13
N ILE A 165 6.10 -0.41 15.42
CA ILE A 165 6.06 -1.22 16.65
C ILE A 165 7.21 -2.24 16.64
N GLY A 166 7.46 -2.93 15.51
CA GLY A 166 8.55 -3.90 15.39
C GLY A 166 9.93 -3.28 15.59
N LEU A 167 10.18 -2.11 14.99
CA LEU A 167 11.41 -1.34 15.20
C LEU A 167 11.57 -0.87 16.65
N SER A 168 10.46 -0.53 17.33
CA SER A 168 10.51 -0.14 18.74
C SER A 168 10.95 -1.29 19.67
N TRP A 169 10.81 -2.54 19.23
CA TRP A 169 11.19 -3.73 20.01
C TRP A 169 12.59 -4.26 19.67
N SER A 170 13.22 -3.78 18.59
CA SER A 170 14.53 -4.27 18.12
C SER A 170 15.74 -3.57 18.77
N TYR A 171 15.54 -2.84 19.87
CA TYR A 171 16.56 -2.08 20.61
C TYR A 171 17.40 -1.11 19.75
N VAL A 172 16.88 -0.71 18.58
CA VAL A 172 17.54 0.28 17.71
C VAL A 172 17.43 1.70 18.29
N LYS A 173 18.36 2.58 17.91
CA LYS A 173 18.36 3.99 18.32
C LYS A 173 17.04 4.66 17.92
N THR A 174 16.47 5.45 18.82
CA THR A 174 15.20 6.17 18.61
C THR A 174 15.21 7.04 17.34
N SER A 175 16.37 7.57 16.95
CA SER A 175 16.54 8.31 15.69
C SER A 175 16.19 7.51 14.43
N ILE A 176 16.43 6.18 14.43
CA ILE A 176 16.07 5.28 13.32
C ILE A 176 14.55 5.08 13.26
N ILE A 177 13.90 4.94 14.42
CA ILE A 177 12.44 4.82 14.53
C ILE A 177 11.77 6.11 14.01
N ILE A 178 12.27 7.28 14.43
CA ILE A 178 11.79 8.59 13.96
C ILE A 178 11.98 8.72 12.44
N ALA A 179 13.17 8.39 11.91
CA ALA A 179 13.44 8.46 10.48
C ALA A 179 12.49 7.55 9.68
N TYR A 180 12.26 6.31 10.13
CA TYR A 180 11.30 5.38 9.54
C TYR A 180 9.89 5.99 9.48
N VAL A 181 9.37 6.48 10.61
CA VAL A 181 8.01 7.02 10.70
C VAL A 181 7.84 8.26 9.81
N VAL A 182 8.82 9.16 9.78
CA VAL A 182 8.78 10.37 8.92
C VAL A 182 8.78 9.99 7.45
N ILE A 183 9.71 9.14 6.99
CA ILE A 183 9.83 8.74 5.58
C ILE A 183 8.58 8.00 5.12
N ALA A 184 8.12 7.02 5.90
CA ALA A 184 6.95 6.23 5.59
C ALA A 184 5.66 7.07 5.59
N GLY A 185 5.53 7.99 6.56
CA GLY A 185 4.41 8.93 6.65
C GLY A 185 4.33 9.87 5.45
N VAL A 186 5.46 10.45 5.00
CA VAL A 186 5.52 11.29 3.80
C VAL A 186 5.09 10.51 2.55
N ILE A 187 5.57 9.27 2.38
CA ILE A 187 5.22 8.46 1.21
C ILE A 187 3.73 8.08 1.19
N VAL A 188 3.15 7.72 2.34
CA VAL A 188 1.69 7.50 2.41
C VAL A 188 0.90 8.78 2.20
N ALA A 189 1.34 9.92 2.72
CA ALA A 189 0.71 11.21 2.43
C ALA A 189 0.69 11.50 0.92
N ILE A 190 1.80 11.28 0.20
CA ILE A 190 1.87 11.41 -1.27
C ILE A 190 0.87 10.46 -1.95
N VAL A 191 0.82 9.18 -1.56
CA VAL A 191 -0.13 8.20 -2.11
C VAL A 191 -1.58 8.62 -1.88
N LEU A 192 -1.91 9.17 -0.71
CA LEU A 192 -3.26 9.63 -0.37
C LEU A 192 -3.63 10.92 -1.12
N VAL A 193 -2.75 11.92 -1.17
CA VAL A 193 -2.96 13.18 -1.90
C VAL A 193 -3.19 12.90 -3.39
N LEU A 194 -2.31 12.13 -4.04
CA LEU A 194 -2.49 11.72 -5.44
C LEU A 194 -3.78 10.91 -5.67
N SER A 195 -4.30 10.22 -4.64
CA SER A 195 -5.57 9.51 -4.71
C SER A 195 -6.81 10.40 -4.59
N VAL A 196 -6.69 11.55 -3.92
CA VAL A 196 -7.78 12.51 -3.71
C VAL A 196 -7.83 13.50 -4.87
N LEU A 197 -6.69 14.07 -5.28
CA LEU A 197 -6.61 15.05 -6.39
C LEU A 197 -7.28 14.51 -7.66
N LYS A 198 -6.95 13.28 -8.07
CA LYS A 198 -7.55 12.65 -9.26
C LYS A 198 -9.07 12.50 -9.18
N ARG A 199 -9.64 12.30 -7.98
CA ARG A 199 -11.10 12.25 -7.80
C ARG A 199 -11.74 13.63 -7.97
N HIS A 200 -11.13 14.68 -7.42
CA HIS A 200 -11.64 16.04 -7.58
C HIS A 200 -11.56 16.53 -9.03
N THR A 201 -10.44 16.32 -9.74
CA THR A 201 -10.32 16.73 -11.15
C THR A 201 -11.38 16.06 -12.04
N SER A 202 -11.59 14.74 -11.87
CA SER A 202 -12.63 14.03 -12.65
C SER A 202 -14.04 14.49 -12.31
N ALA A 203 -14.37 14.72 -11.02
CA ALA A 203 -15.69 15.19 -10.60
C ALA A 203 -15.98 16.63 -11.09
N SER A 204 -15.00 17.52 -10.99
CA SER A 204 -15.11 18.90 -11.48
C SER A 204 -15.30 18.96 -13.00
N PHE A 205 -14.56 18.12 -13.76
CA PHE A 205 -14.72 18.05 -15.21
C PHE A 205 -16.11 17.56 -15.62
N SER A 206 -16.62 16.49 -14.99
CA SER A 206 -17.98 16.01 -15.27
C SER A 206 -19.05 17.06 -14.93
N PHE A 207 -18.91 17.77 -13.80
CA PHE A 207 -19.85 18.83 -13.42
C PHE A 207 -19.88 20.00 -14.42
N LEU A 208 -18.70 20.41 -14.92
CA LEU A 208 -18.60 21.44 -15.95
C LEU A 208 -19.19 20.98 -17.28
N GLN A 209 -19.03 19.70 -17.65
CA GLN A 209 -19.60 19.14 -18.86
C GLN A 209 -21.14 19.08 -18.79
N THR A 210 -21.73 18.63 -17.68
CA THR A 210 -23.19 18.65 -17.48
C THR A 210 -23.72 20.08 -17.55
N LYS A 211 -23.12 21.01 -16.78
CA LYS A 211 -23.52 22.43 -16.78
C LYS A 211 -23.35 23.13 -18.14
N GLY A 212 -22.43 22.66 -18.98
CA GLY A 212 -22.28 23.10 -20.37
C GLY A 212 -23.42 22.58 -21.25
N SER A 213 -23.76 21.29 -21.14
CA SER A 213 -24.86 20.65 -21.86
C SER A 213 -26.22 21.25 -21.51
N ASP A 214 -26.48 21.50 -20.22
CA ASP A 214 -27.73 22.12 -19.77
C ASP A 214 -27.84 23.55 -20.36
N ARG A 215 -26.72 24.29 -20.43
CA ARG A 215 -26.69 25.61 -21.05
C ARG A 215 -26.90 25.60 -22.57
N SER A 216 -26.41 24.59 -23.29
CA SER A 216 -26.66 24.52 -24.74
C SER A 216 -28.11 24.16 -25.04
N LEU A 217 -28.72 23.23 -24.30
CA LEU A 217 -30.13 22.86 -24.46
C LEU A 217 -31.07 24.05 -24.20
N ASN A 218 -30.85 24.79 -23.09
CA ASN A 218 -31.60 26.01 -22.80
C ASN A 218 -31.35 27.15 -23.82
N ALA A 219 -30.23 27.12 -24.56
CA ALA A 219 -29.94 28.09 -25.61
C ALA A 219 -30.63 27.72 -26.94
N GLU A 220 -30.67 26.44 -27.31
CA GLU A 220 -31.47 25.94 -28.44
C GLU A 220 -32.97 26.21 -28.21
N GLU A 221 -33.51 25.83 -27.05
CA GLU A 221 -34.92 26.07 -26.69
C GLU A 221 -35.28 27.56 -26.63
N SER A 222 -34.30 28.43 -26.35
CA SER A 222 -34.45 29.89 -26.41
C SER A 222 -34.32 30.48 -27.81
N TYR A 223 -33.80 29.75 -28.79
CA TYR A 223 -33.77 30.16 -30.21
C TYR A 223 -35.03 29.68 -30.93
N ASP A 224 -35.52 28.46 -30.65
CA ASP A 224 -36.77 27.92 -31.20
C ASP A 224 -38.04 28.68 -30.72
N ASN A 225 -37.95 29.45 -29.63
CA ASN A 225 -39.03 30.33 -29.15
C ASN A 225 -38.97 31.77 -29.71
N ILE A 226 -38.04 32.08 -30.60
CA ILE A 226 -38.05 33.35 -31.33
C ILE A 226 -38.88 33.13 -32.59
N GLU A 227 -40.17 33.53 -32.58
CA GLU A 227 -41.01 33.52 -33.78
C GLU A 227 -40.29 34.26 -34.92
N ASP A 228 -39.81 33.51 -35.91
CA ASP A 228 -39.00 34.06 -36.98
C ASP A 228 -39.87 34.90 -37.93
N PRO A 229 -39.68 36.24 -37.99
CA PRO A 229 -40.59 37.16 -38.70
C PRO A 229 -40.47 37.05 -40.24
N PHE A 230 -39.76 36.04 -40.73
CA PHE A 230 -39.52 35.74 -42.14
C PHE A 230 -39.87 34.28 -42.52
N SER A 231 -40.50 33.50 -41.62
CA SER A 231 -40.85 32.07 -41.83
C SER A 231 -41.78 31.80 -43.03
N ASN A 232 -42.40 32.85 -43.58
CA ASN A 232 -43.29 32.75 -44.73
C ASN A 232 -42.51 32.62 -46.06
N ARG A 233 -41.83 31.48 -46.28
CA ARG A 233 -41.37 31.11 -47.63
C ARG A 233 -41.16 29.60 -47.90
N HIS A 234 -41.89 29.13 -48.91
CA HIS A 234 -41.69 27.91 -49.70
C HIS A 234 -41.83 26.56 -48.98
N GLU A 235 -43.06 26.04 -49.10
CA GLU A 235 -43.42 24.62 -49.08
C GLU A 235 -42.39 23.75 -49.83
N TYR A 236 -41.68 22.90 -49.08
CA TYR A 236 -40.62 22.04 -49.60
C TYR A 236 -41.22 20.79 -50.25
N ARG A 237 -41.28 20.73 -51.60
CA ARG A 237 -41.66 19.51 -52.31
C ARG A 237 -40.57 18.43 -52.11
N PRO A 238 -40.92 17.21 -51.66
CA PRO A 238 -39.94 16.14 -51.54
C PRO A 238 -39.44 15.69 -52.92
N TYR A 239 -38.16 15.35 -53.00
CA TYR A 239 -37.54 14.81 -54.20
C TYR A 239 -37.96 13.34 -54.41
N GLU A 240 -38.63 13.05 -55.51
CA GLU A 240 -38.93 11.67 -55.91
C GLU A 240 -37.64 10.93 -56.31
N SER A 241 -37.29 9.88 -55.57
CA SER A 241 -36.08 9.09 -55.79
C SER A 241 -36.22 8.10 -56.95
N ASN A 242 -36.32 8.62 -58.17
CA ASN A 242 -36.31 7.82 -59.41
C ASN A 242 -34.93 7.86 -60.09
N THR A 243 -33.97 7.14 -59.52
CA THR A 243 -32.68 6.82 -60.17
C THR A 243 -32.52 5.29 -60.28
N PRO A 244 -32.22 4.73 -61.47
CA PRO A 244 -32.12 3.29 -61.64
C PRO A 244 -31.02 2.65 -60.79
N LEU A 245 -31.27 1.43 -60.31
CA LEU A 245 -30.29 0.62 -59.60
C LEU A 245 -29.09 0.32 -60.52
N ALA A 246 -27.90 0.76 -60.11
CA ALA A 246 -26.65 0.32 -60.73
C ALA A 246 -26.36 -1.13 -60.34
N SER A 247 -26.58 -2.07 -61.26
CA SER A 247 -26.22 -3.47 -61.08
C SER A 247 -24.71 -3.63 -60.90
N TYR A 248 -24.29 -4.16 -59.75
CA TYR A 248 -22.94 -4.68 -59.58
C TYR A 248 -22.82 -6.02 -60.31
N PRO A 249 -21.78 -6.25 -61.14
CA PRO A 249 -21.57 -7.53 -61.77
C PRO A 249 -21.13 -8.57 -60.73
N HIS A 250 -21.85 -9.70 -60.70
CA HIS A 250 -21.46 -10.89 -59.95
C HIS A 250 -20.08 -11.36 -60.47
N ARG A 251 -19.10 -11.54 -59.57
CA ARG A 251 -17.94 -12.37 -59.85
C ARG A 251 -18.24 -13.77 -59.36
N ASP A 252 -18.61 -14.64 -60.29
CA ASP A 252 -18.28 -16.05 -60.13
C ASP A 252 -16.76 -16.17 -60.14
N ASP A 253 -16.21 -16.90 -59.17
CA ASP A 253 -14.96 -17.60 -59.40
C ASP A 253 -15.04 -18.99 -58.77
N SER A 254 -14.59 -19.99 -59.51
CA SER A 254 -14.78 -21.40 -59.18
C SER A 254 -13.48 -22.16 -59.43
N ARG A 255 -12.78 -22.51 -58.34
CA ARG A 255 -11.80 -23.59 -58.21
C ARG A 255 -11.31 -23.72 -56.77
#